data_AF-D9Q026-F1
#
_entry.id   AF-D9Q026-F1
#
_cell.length_a   1.000
_cell.length_b   1.000
_cell.length_c   1.000
_cell.angle_alpha   90.00
_cell.angle_beta   90.00
_cell.angle_gamma   90.00
#
_symmetry.space_group_name_H-M   'P 1'
#
loop_
_entity.id
_entity.type
_entity.pdbx_description
1 polymer ?
#
loop_
_entity_poly.entity_id
_entity_poly.type
_entity_poly.pdbx_seq_one_letter_code
_entity_poly.pdbx_strand_id
1 'polypeptide(L)'
;MEERQVEEKEIYNMLNQKLVKQGYHIIGNHSSVKKCYWNHAALVEGRFCYKGKFYGIESHRCIQLSVTNHWCWNACLHCWRLRPQDVGIEWNETRMPFADDPKEIVEKAIQEYRRIISGYKGRPGVSPQMYKEATMPKHVAISLTGEATLYPRLGELIREFHRRGISTFLVTRGVRPDVLANLEEEPNQIYISLESWDKESYNYFNRPLVPRAWELTLETLEMLPSFSSTTVYRITIVKGYNDNETALKGFARLVDIGRPDYIEVKAYMYVGASRGRLRLDNMPRHWEVKEVAKKLSELTGYPIVSESMPSRVVLLSKLEKPVRYGNAPVDWNSPDISAPGEYEDTA
;
A
#
# COMPACT_ATOMS: atom_id res chain seq x y z
N MET A 1 23.53 7.46 -27.60
CA MET A 1 22.31 8.05 -26.97
C MET A 1 21.06 7.36 -27.47
N GLU A 2 20.91 7.21 -28.79
CA GLU A 2 19.77 6.53 -29.41
C GLU A 2 19.72 5.02 -29.08
N GLU A 3 20.85 4.30 -29.16
CA GLU A 3 20.92 2.87 -28.77
C GLU A 3 20.50 2.62 -27.30
N ARG A 4 20.94 3.49 -26.38
CA ARG A 4 20.56 3.42 -24.96
C ARG A 4 19.08 3.70 -24.71
N GLN A 5 18.48 4.59 -25.51
CA GLN A 5 17.04 4.86 -25.45
C GLN A 5 16.20 3.69 -26.01
N VAL A 6 16.71 3.01 -27.05
CA VAL A 6 16.09 1.79 -27.59
C VAL A 6 16.13 0.67 -26.55
N GLU A 7 17.28 0.46 -25.89
CA GLU A 7 17.46 -0.53 -24.83
C GLU A 7 16.53 -0.27 -23.61
N GLU A 8 16.42 0.98 -23.16
CA GLU A 8 15.51 1.33 -22.07
C GLU A 8 14.03 1.09 -22.44
N LYS A 9 13.65 1.37 -23.69
CA LYS A 9 12.27 1.11 -24.16
C LYS A 9 11.97 -0.39 -24.22
N GLU A 10 12.93 -1.21 -24.63
CA GLU A 10 12.78 -2.67 -24.66
C GLU A 10 12.64 -3.28 -23.27
N ILE A 11 13.50 -2.88 -22.33
CA ILE A 11 13.41 -3.30 -20.92
C ILE A 11 12.05 -2.90 -20.35
N TYR A 12 11.62 -1.66 -20.57
CA TYR A 12 10.33 -1.17 -20.10
C TYR A 12 9.16 -2.01 -20.64
N ASN A 13 9.17 -2.32 -21.94
CA ASN A 13 8.15 -3.17 -22.56
C ASN A 13 8.12 -4.58 -21.97
N MET A 14 9.29 -5.19 -21.76
CA MET A 14 9.40 -6.51 -21.14
C MET A 14 8.86 -6.51 -19.69
N LEU A 15 9.19 -5.49 -18.90
CA LEU A 15 8.69 -5.37 -17.52
C LEU A 15 7.16 -5.19 -17.51
N ASN A 16 6.61 -4.39 -18.43
CA ASN A 16 5.16 -4.25 -18.60
C ASN A 16 4.48 -5.55 -18.99
N GLN A 17 5.05 -6.34 -19.90
CA GLN A 17 4.50 -7.65 -20.26
C GLN A 17 4.41 -8.59 -19.04
N LYS A 18 5.40 -8.53 -18.12
CA LYS A 18 5.37 -9.30 -16.87
C LYS A 18 4.28 -8.80 -15.93
N LEU A 19 4.08 -7.48 -15.80
CA LEU A 19 2.98 -6.91 -15.02
C LEU A 19 1.61 -7.33 -15.59
N VAL A 20 1.42 -7.27 -16.91
CA VAL A 20 0.17 -7.70 -17.57
C VAL A 20 -0.12 -9.17 -17.28
N LYS A 21 0.89 -10.06 -17.36
CA LYS A 21 0.74 -11.48 -16.96
C LYS A 21 0.36 -11.66 -15.49
N GLN A 22 0.73 -10.72 -14.62
CA GLN A 22 0.34 -10.69 -13.20
C GLN A 22 -1.02 -10.02 -12.95
N GLY A 23 -1.77 -9.70 -14.00
CA GLY A 23 -3.12 -9.11 -13.93
C GLY A 23 -3.13 -7.59 -13.69
N TYR A 24 -2.02 -6.89 -13.94
CA TYR A 24 -2.00 -5.43 -13.96
C TYR A 24 -2.56 -4.91 -15.27
N HIS A 25 -3.31 -3.80 -15.19
CA HIS A 25 -3.84 -3.07 -16.32
C HIS A 25 -3.03 -1.78 -16.46
N ILE A 26 -2.16 -1.73 -17.47
CA ILE A 26 -1.28 -0.58 -17.69
C ILE A 26 -2.10 0.63 -18.13
N ILE A 27 -1.79 1.79 -17.54
CA ILE A 27 -2.39 3.08 -17.84
C ILE A 27 -1.28 4.01 -18.31
N GLY A 28 -1.42 4.50 -19.54
CA GLY A 28 -0.43 5.40 -20.14
C GLY A 28 0.96 4.76 -20.18
N ASN A 29 1.97 5.54 -19.82
CA ASN A 29 3.38 5.18 -19.90
C ASN A 29 3.98 4.74 -18.58
N HIS A 30 3.34 4.88 -17.42
CA HIS A 30 4.00 4.51 -16.14
C HIS A 30 3.05 4.09 -15.02
N SER A 31 1.75 4.13 -15.27
CA SER A 31 0.73 3.87 -14.25
C SER A 31 0.07 2.51 -14.47
N SER A 32 -0.62 2.00 -13.46
CA SER A 32 -1.44 0.81 -13.61
C SER A 32 -2.50 0.70 -12.52
N VAL A 33 -3.60 0.03 -12.86
CA VAL A 33 -4.56 -0.46 -11.86
C VAL A 33 -4.54 -1.98 -11.80
N LYS A 34 -4.93 -2.53 -10.66
CA LYS A 34 -5.11 -3.97 -10.51
C LYS A 34 -6.32 -4.24 -9.63
N LYS A 35 -7.05 -5.30 -9.97
CA LYS A 35 -8.13 -5.80 -9.12
C LYS A 35 -7.55 -6.38 -7.83
N CYS A 36 -7.91 -5.81 -6.69
CA CYS A 36 -7.60 -6.38 -5.38
C CYS A 36 -8.42 -7.67 -5.14
N TYR A 37 -7.87 -8.63 -4.37
CA TYR A 37 -8.60 -9.82 -3.92
C TYR A 37 -9.92 -9.43 -3.23
N TRP A 38 -9.85 -8.46 -2.32
CA TRP A 38 -10.99 -7.98 -1.55
C TRP A 38 -12.06 -7.24 -2.36
N ASN A 39 -11.74 -6.84 -3.59
CA ASN A 39 -12.75 -6.33 -4.52
C ASN A 39 -13.68 -7.48 -4.95
N HIS A 40 -13.11 -8.65 -5.27
CA HIS A 40 -13.88 -9.85 -5.60
C HIS A 40 -14.68 -10.37 -4.40
N ALA A 41 -14.02 -10.52 -3.24
CA ALA A 41 -14.67 -11.03 -2.04
C ALA A 41 -15.87 -10.17 -1.61
N ALA A 42 -15.76 -8.83 -1.72
CA ALA A 42 -16.89 -7.96 -1.41
C ALA A 42 -18.03 -8.11 -2.43
N LEU A 43 -17.72 -8.14 -3.73
CA LEU A 43 -18.73 -8.26 -4.79
C LEU A 43 -19.51 -9.57 -4.75
N VAL A 44 -18.82 -10.67 -4.44
CA VAL A 44 -19.33 -12.05 -4.62
C VAL A 44 -19.80 -12.66 -3.32
N GLU A 45 -19.13 -12.33 -2.22
CA GLU A 45 -19.30 -13.00 -0.93
C GLU A 45 -19.77 -12.03 0.17
N GLY A 46 -19.90 -10.74 -0.15
CA GLY A 46 -20.24 -9.71 0.84
C GLY A 46 -19.16 -9.49 1.90
N ARG A 47 -17.93 -9.99 1.68
CA ARG A 47 -16.80 -9.86 2.62
C ARG A 47 -15.94 -8.65 2.29
N PHE A 48 -15.86 -7.70 3.21
CA PHE A 48 -15.06 -6.49 3.06
C PHE A 48 -13.63 -6.68 3.57
N CYS A 49 -12.68 -5.90 3.03
CA CYS A 49 -11.31 -5.93 3.54
C CYS A 49 -11.21 -5.33 4.95
N TYR A 50 -10.07 -5.56 5.60
CA TYR A 50 -9.78 -5.00 6.92
C TYR A 50 -9.92 -3.47 6.98
N LYS A 51 -9.72 -2.74 5.86
CA LYS A 51 -9.92 -1.29 5.81
C LYS A 51 -11.40 -0.89 5.88
N GLY A 52 -12.31 -1.78 5.50
CA GLY A 52 -13.74 -1.62 5.78
C GLY A 52 -13.99 -1.56 7.28
N LYS A 53 -13.40 -2.51 8.02
CA LYS A 53 -13.49 -2.59 9.47
C LYS A 53 -12.85 -1.37 10.15
N PHE A 54 -11.64 -1.01 9.72
CA PHE A 54 -10.84 0.01 10.39
C PHE A 54 -11.26 1.45 10.04
N TYR A 55 -11.65 1.71 8.80
CA TYR A 55 -11.84 3.08 8.28
C TYR A 55 -13.12 3.24 7.42
N GLY A 56 -13.98 2.23 7.37
CA GLY A 56 -15.23 2.26 6.59
C GLY A 56 -15.08 2.10 5.08
N ILE A 57 -13.91 1.68 4.58
CA ILE A 57 -13.66 1.55 3.13
C ILE A 57 -14.47 0.42 2.50
N GLU A 58 -15.27 0.78 1.51
CA GLU A 58 -16.00 -0.15 0.65
C GLU A 58 -15.03 -0.77 -0.38
N SER A 59 -14.47 -1.96 -0.12
CA SER A 59 -13.45 -2.59 -0.99
C SER A 59 -13.94 -2.90 -2.40
N HIS A 60 -15.24 -3.13 -2.59
CA HIS A 60 -15.85 -3.26 -3.92
C HIS A 60 -15.81 -1.96 -4.72
N ARG A 61 -15.57 -0.80 -4.08
CA ARG A 61 -15.52 0.56 -4.66
C ARG A 61 -14.14 1.22 -4.61
N CYS A 62 -13.10 0.43 -4.31
CA CYS A 62 -11.73 0.90 -4.18
C CYS A 62 -10.90 0.58 -5.42
N ILE A 63 -10.26 1.60 -5.99
CA ILE A 63 -9.28 1.48 -7.06
C ILE A 63 -7.91 1.26 -6.42
N GLN A 64 -7.20 0.19 -6.79
CA GLN A 64 -5.80 0.02 -6.43
C GLN A 64 -4.93 0.54 -7.58
N LEU A 65 -4.20 1.63 -7.35
CA LEU A 65 -3.45 2.38 -8.35
C LEU A 65 -1.96 2.40 -8.03
N SER A 66 -1.13 2.32 -9.06
CA SER A 66 0.27 2.73 -9.06
C SER A 66 0.43 3.83 -10.11
N VAL A 67 1.24 4.84 -9.79
CA VAL A 67 1.67 5.88 -10.73
C VAL A 67 3.16 5.79 -11.05
N THR A 68 3.86 4.78 -10.55
CA THR A 68 5.32 4.64 -10.71
C THR A 68 5.73 3.17 -10.84
N ASN A 69 5.06 2.42 -11.73
CA ASN A 69 5.07 0.95 -11.77
C ASN A 69 6.42 0.26 -11.48
N HIS A 70 7.48 0.76 -12.12
CA HIS A 70 8.82 0.19 -12.09
C HIS A 70 9.84 1.02 -11.33
N TRP A 71 9.46 2.17 -10.78
CA TRP A 71 10.36 3.11 -10.13
C TRP A 71 10.13 3.16 -8.62
N CYS A 72 11.21 3.15 -7.85
CA CYS A 72 11.18 3.17 -6.41
C CYS A 72 12.50 3.73 -5.86
N TRP A 73 12.47 4.29 -4.64
CA TRP A 73 13.68 4.67 -3.91
C TRP A 73 14.37 3.49 -3.22
N ASN A 74 13.71 2.32 -3.20
CA ASN A 74 14.12 1.16 -2.40
C ASN A 74 13.98 -0.15 -3.17
N ALA A 75 14.89 -1.07 -2.88
CA ALA A 75 14.88 -2.43 -3.37
C ALA A 75 14.56 -3.43 -2.23
N CYS A 76 13.47 -3.19 -1.49
CA CYS A 76 13.16 -3.92 -0.26
C CYS A 76 13.07 -5.44 -0.44
N LEU A 77 13.48 -6.23 0.56
CA LEU A 77 13.41 -7.70 0.50
C LEU A 77 11.98 -8.25 0.42
N HIS A 78 11.02 -7.60 1.09
CA HIS A 78 9.61 -8.04 1.13
C HIS A 78 8.76 -7.58 -0.06
N CYS A 79 9.27 -6.68 -0.90
CA CYS A 79 8.45 -6.03 -1.93
C CYS A 79 8.09 -7.03 -3.04
N TRP A 80 6.81 -7.14 -3.39
CA TRP A 80 6.35 -8.10 -4.41
C TRP A 80 6.67 -7.67 -5.84
N ARG A 81 7.02 -6.39 -6.02
CA ARG A 81 7.45 -5.83 -7.30
C ARG A 81 8.64 -6.63 -7.82
N LEU A 82 8.53 -7.03 -9.08
CA LEU A 82 9.66 -7.57 -9.82
C LEU A 82 10.62 -6.42 -10.11
N ARG A 83 11.83 -6.50 -9.56
CA ARG A 83 12.86 -5.49 -9.79
C ARG A 83 13.65 -5.88 -11.05
N PRO A 84 14.16 -4.92 -11.84
CA PRO A 84 15.04 -5.21 -12.98
C PRO A 84 16.20 -6.15 -12.59
N GLN A 85 16.80 -5.96 -11.41
CA GLN A 85 17.90 -6.78 -10.91
C GLN A 85 17.48 -8.21 -10.54
N ASP A 86 16.19 -8.47 -10.25
CA ASP A 86 15.69 -9.83 -10.01
C ASP A 86 15.78 -10.71 -11.27
N VAL A 87 15.95 -10.08 -12.44
CA VAL A 87 16.01 -10.74 -13.74
C VAL A 87 17.29 -10.38 -14.52
N GLY A 88 18.32 -9.91 -13.80
CA GLY A 88 19.65 -9.63 -14.36
C GLY A 88 19.74 -8.38 -15.21
N ILE A 89 18.83 -7.41 -15.04
CA ILE A 89 18.79 -6.17 -15.81
C ILE A 89 19.30 -5.00 -14.98
N GLU A 90 20.20 -4.22 -15.54
CA GLU A 90 20.58 -2.92 -15.00
C GLU A 90 19.61 -1.83 -15.47
N TRP A 91 19.01 -1.10 -14.52
CA TRP A 91 18.03 -0.05 -14.79
C TRP A 91 18.07 0.99 -13.68
N ASN A 92 17.92 2.28 -14.03
CA ASN A 92 17.79 3.33 -13.03
C ASN A 92 16.34 3.43 -12.53
N GLU A 93 16.05 2.80 -11.40
CA GLU A 93 14.72 2.80 -10.77
C GLU A 93 14.37 4.10 -10.05
N THR A 94 15.31 5.03 -9.93
CA THR A 94 15.16 6.27 -9.15
C THR A 94 14.81 7.48 -10.01
N ARG A 95 14.73 7.32 -11.33
CA ARG A 95 14.43 8.39 -12.28
C ARG A 95 13.36 7.97 -13.27
N MET A 96 12.23 8.67 -13.25
CA MET A 96 11.20 8.56 -14.28
C MET A 96 11.56 9.44 -15.48
N PRO A 97 11.67 8.89 -16.69
CA PRO A 97 11.99 9.67 -17.89
C PRO A 97 10.78 10.44 -18.45
N PHE A 98 9.56 10.09 -18.04
CA PHE A 98 8.32 10.69 -18.47
C PHE A 98 7.30 10.70 -17.32
N ALA A 99 6.34 11.61 -17.41
CA ALA A 99 5.21 11.73 -16.50
C ALA A 99 3.98 12.13 -17.30
N ASP A 100 3.00 11.23 -17.36
CA ASP A 100 1.69 11.46 -17.95
C ASP A 100 0.91 12.49 -17.13
N ASP A 101 -0.08 13.12 -17.76
CA ASP A 101 -0.92 14.11 -17.11
C ASP A 101 -1.81 13.49 -16.00
N PRO A 102 -1.91 14.11 -14.80
CA PRO A 102 -2.72 13.58 -13.71
C PRO A 102 -4.19 13.35 -14.07
N LYS A 103 -4.80 14.25 -14.86
CA LYS A 103 -6.20 14.12 -15.27
C LYS A 103 -6.38 12.89 -16.15
N GLU A 104 -5.47 12.67 -17.10
CA GLU A 104 -5.50 11.47 -17.94
C GLU A 104 -5.32 10.18 -17.13
N ILE A 105 -4.39 10.16 -16.17
CA ILE A 105 -4.17 9.00 -15.29
C ILE A 105 -5.45 8.69 -14.52
N VAL A 106 -6.08 9.70 -13.91
CA VAL A 106 -7.32 9.54 -13.14
C VAL A 106 -8.48 9.04 -14.02
N GLU A 107 -8.68 9.64 -15.19
CA GLU A 107 -9.74 9.24 -16.12
C GLU A 107 -9.56 7.79 -16.59
N LYS A 108 -8.35 7.43 -17.03
CA LYS A 108 -8.03 6.08 -17.48
C LYS A 108 -8.09 5.07 -16.33
N ALA A 109 -7.70 5.44 -15.11
CA ALA A 109 -7.83 4.58 -13.93
C ALA A 109 -9.28 4.24 -13.61
N ILE A 110 -10.18 5.22 -13.65
CA ILE A 110 -11.62 5.00 -13.42
C ILE A 110 -12.22 4.17 -14.56
N GLN A 111 -11.84 4.44 -15.81
CA GLN A 111 -12.30 3.67 -16.97
C GLN A 111 -11.86 2.20 -16.90
N GLU A 112 -10.58 1.94 -16.65
CA GLU A 112 -10.05 0.58 -16.53
C GLU A 112 -10.63 -0.17 -15.33
N TYR A 113 -10.79 0.51 -14.20
CA TYR A 113 -11.49 -0.06 -13.07
C TYR A 113 -12.93 -0.47 -13.43
N ARG A 114 -13.71 0.40 -14.08
CA ARG A 114 -15.06 0.05 -14.56
C ARG A 114 -15.05 -1.11 -15.54
N ARG A 115 -14.05 -1.17 -16.43
CA ARG A 115 -13.85 -2.29 -17.37
C ARG A 115 -13.64 -3.61 -16.62
N ILE A 116 -12.80 -3.61 -15.58
CA ILE A 116 -12.60 -4.78 -14.70
C ILE A 116 -13.92 -5.18 -14.02
N ILE A 117 -14.64 -4.23 -13.44
CA ILE A 117 -15.92 -4.48 -12.77
C ILE A 117 -16.99 -5.00 -13.73
N SER A 118 -16.96 -4.61 -15.01
CA SER A 118 -17.94 -5.05 -16.01
C SER A 118 -18.05 -6.57 -16.14
N GLY A 119 -16.97 -7.33 -15.85
CA GLY A 119 -16.96 -8.79 -15.83
C GLY A 119 -17.82 -9.43 -14.73
N TYR A 120 -18.34 -8.65 -13.77
CA TYR A 120 -19.24 -9.13 -12.72
C TYR A 120 -20.73 -8.90 -13.05
N LYS A 121 -21.04 -8.24 -14.18
CA LYS A 121 -22.42 -7.98 -14.58
C LYS A 121 -23.17 -9.29 -14.83
N GLY A 122 -24.21 -9.54 -14.05
CA GLY A 122 -25.02 -10.77 -14.18
C GLY A 122 -24.34 -12.04 -13.68
N ARG A 123 -23.19 -11.93 -13.00
CA ARG A 123 -22.50 -13.08 -12.40
C ARG A 123 -23.32 -13.62 -11.21
N PRO A 124 -23.52 -14.95 -11.09
CA PRO A 124 -24.10 -15.55 -9.90
C PRO A 124 -23.37 -15.12 -8.61
N GLY A 125 -24.14 -14.84 -7.56
CA GLY A 125 -23.64 -14.34 -6.27
C GLY A 125 -23.43 -12.83 -6.19
N VAL A 126 -23.48 -12.10 -7.31
CA VAL A 126 -23.35 -10.63 -7.30
C VAL A 126 -24.74 -10.01 -7.40
N SER A 127 -25.16 -9.25 -6.37
CA SER A 127 -26.44 -8.56 -6.42
C SER A 127 -26.40 -7.38 -7.40
N PRO A 128 -27.52 -7.05 -8.09
CA PRO A 128 -27.58 -5.90 -8.98
C PRO A 128 -27.20 -4.57 -8.30
N GLN A 129 -27.54 -4.42 -7.02
CA GLN A 129 -27.20 -3.24 -6.23
C GLN A 129 -25.69 -3.16 -5.95
N MET A 130 -25.07 -4.27 -5.51
CA MET A 130 -23.63 -4.35 -5.27
C MET A 130 -22.83 -4.05 -6.55
N TYR A 131 -23.26 -4.59 -7.69
CA TYR A 131 -22.67 -4.29 -8.99
C TYR A 131 -22.80 -2.80 -9.35
N LYS A 132 -24.01 -2.23 -9.19
CA LYS A 132 -24.27 -0.82 -9.47
C LYS A 132 -23.34 0.08 -8.65
N GLU A 133 -23.19 -0.18 -7.36
CA GLU A 133 -22.27 0.56 -6.48
C GLU A 133 -20.81 0.43 -6.90
N ALA A 134 -20.36 -0.78 -7.25
CA ALA A 134 -18.99 -1.03 -7.68
C ALA A 134 -18.62 -0.29 -8.97
N THR A 135 -19.57 0.00 -9.87
CA THR A 135 -19.29 0.82 -11.07
C THR A 135 -19.03 2.31 -10.76
N MET A 136 -19.29 2.73 -9.52
CA MET A 136 -19.08 4.09 -9.00
C MET A 136 -18.01 4.06 -7.89
N PRO A 137 -16.71 4.04 -8.23
CA PRO A 137 -15.64 4.01 -7.25
C PRO A 137 -15.71 5.22 -6.32
N LYS A 138 -15.33 5.02 -5.06
CA LYS A 138 -15.31 6.05 -4.01
C LYS A 138 -13.96 6.23 -3.34
N HIS A 139 -13.06 5.29 -3.55
CA HIS A 139 -11.76 5.27 -2.89
C HIS A 139 -10.67 4.95 -3.91
N VAL A 140 -9.49 5.51 -3.75
CA VAL A 140 -8.28 5.12 -4.48
C VAL A 140 -7.12 4.91 -3.52
N ALA A 141 -6.57 3.69 -3.54
CA ALA A 141 -5.34 3.35 -2.86
C ALA A 141 -4.17 3.52 -3.83
N ILE A 142 -3.40 4.59 -3.65
CA ILE A 142 -2.17 4.89 -4.38
C ILE A 142 -1.05 4.10 -3.71
N SER A 143 -1.04 2.78 -3.95
CA SER A 143 -0.27 1.83 -3.16
C SER A 143 0.01 0.49 -3.84
N LEU A 144 -0.17 0.39 -5.16
CA LEU A 144 -0.12 -0.90 -5.84
C LEU A 144 1.31 -1.46 -5.98
N THR A 145 2.23 -0.66 -6.54
CA THR A 145 3.64 -0.99 -6.73
C THR A 145 4.41 0.32 -6.95
N GLY A 146 5.74 0.28 -6.86
CA GLY A 146 6.59 1.46 -6.96
C GLY A 146 6.47 2.36 -5.73
N GLU A 147 6.94 3.59 -5.86
CA GLU A 147 6.86 4.62 -4.84
C GLU A 147 6.25 5.89 -5.41
N ALA A 148 5.10 6.31 -4.88
CA ALA A 148 4.27 7.34 -5.48
C ALA A 148 4.93 8.74 -5.45
N THR A 149 5.81 8.99 -4.48
CA THR A 149 6.55 10.27 -4.38
C THR A 149 7.58 10.50 -5.49
N LEU A 150 7.82 9.52 -6.36
CA LEU A 150 8.57 9.70 -7.61
C LEU A 150 7.77 10.42 -8.69
N TYR A 151 6.44 10.41 -8.62
CA TYR A 151 5.61 11.10 -9.59
C TYR A 151 5.60 12.61 -9.26
N PRO A 152 6.11 13.48 -10.16
CA PRO A 152 6.36 14.89 -9.83
C PRO A 152 5.09 15.73 -9.64
N ARG A 153 3.94 15.26 -10.12
CA ARG A 153 2.65 15.96 -10.06
C ARG A 153 1.68 15.26 -9.09
N LEU A 154 2.20 14.71 -7.99
CA LEU A 154 1.43 13.90 -7.04
C LEU A 154 0.28 14.67 -6.36
N GLY A 155 0.49 15.92 -5.94
CA GLY A 155 -0.57 16.72 -5.34
C GLY A 155 -1.69 17.06 -6.34
N GLU A 156 -1.34 17.36 -7.60
CA GLU A 156 -2.32 17.51 -8.68
C GLU A 156 -3.15 16.23 -8.92
N LEU A 157 -2.52 15.05 -8.88
CA LEU A 157 -3.21 13.76 -8.99
C LEU A 157 -4.22 13.56 -7.86
N ILE A 158 -3.82 13.83 -6.62
CA ILE A 158 -4.69 13.73 -5.45
C ILE A 158 -5.89 14.68 -5.60
N ARG A 159 -5.64 15.94 -5.99
CA ARG A 159 -6.67 16.94 -6.26
C ARG A 159 -7.65 16.49 -7.34
N GLU A 160 -7.18 15.86 -8.42
CA GLU A 160 -8.04 15.35 -9.48
C GLU A 160 -8.98 14.22 -9.01
N PHE A 161 -8.54 13.37 -8.08
CA PHE A 161 -9.42 12.40 -7.42
C PHE A 161 -10.44 13.08 -6.50
N HIS A 162 -10.00 14.05 -5.68
CA HIS A 162 -10.88 14.79 -4.78
C HIS A 162 -11.99 15.55 -5.52
N ARG A 163 -11.66 16.20 -6.66
CA ARG A 163 -12.64 16.86 -7.55
C ARG A 163 -13.73 15.91 -8.06
N ARG A 164 -13.48 14.60 -8.10
CA ARG A 164 -14.43 13.56 -8.51
C ARG A 164 -15.13 12.90 -7.32
N GLY A 165 -14.91 13.40 -6.10
CA GLY A 165 -15.48 12.85 -4.87
C GLY A 165 -14.95 11.46 -4.53
N ILE A 166 -13.70 11.17 -4.89
CA ILE A 166 -13.00 9.91 -4.59
C ILE A 166 -11.96 10.20 -3.51
N SER A 167 -12.05 9.49 -2.39
CA SER A 167 -11.09 9.65 -1.30
C SER A 167 -9.76 8.97 -1.60
N THR A 168 -8.65 9.56 -1.16
CA THR A 168 -7.29 9.13 -1.53
C THR A 168 -6.52 8.57 -0.33
N PHE A 169 -5.82 7.46 -0.58
CA PHE A 169 -4.98 6.78 0.41
C PHE A 169 -3.58 6.63 -0.18
N LEU A 170 -2.64 7.44 0.29
CA LEU A 170 -1.26 7.44 -0.19
C LEU A 170 -0.41 6.51 0.67
N VAL A 171 0.28 5.55 0.05
CA VAL A 171 1.29 4.73 0.74
C VAL A 171 2.67 5.09 0.23
N THR A 172 3.57 5.44 1.15
CA THR A 172 4.95 5.79 0.84
C THR A 172 5.91 5.20 1.87
N ARG A 173 7.18 5.02 1.49
CA ARG A 173 8.25 4.74 2.44
C ARG A 173 8.76 6.02 3.15
N GLY A 174 8.34 7.20 2.69
CA GLY A 174 8.68 8.48 3.32
C GLY A 174 10.07 9.01 2.95
N VAL A 175 10.64 8.63 1.81
CA VAL A 175 12.02 9.04 1.44
C VAL A 175 12.07 10.45 0.84
N ARG A 176 10.92 11.09 0.56
CA ARG A 176 10.81 12.41 -0.08
C ARG A 176 9.99 13.38 0.77
N PRO A 177 10.53 13.84 1.91
CA PRO A 177 9.85 14.85 2.75
C PRO A 177 9.56 16.13 1.96
N ASP A 178 10.44 16.50 1.03
CA ASP A 178 10.28 17.65 0.14
C ASP A 178 9.04 17.54 -0.76
N VAL A 179 8.72 16.36 -1.28
CA VAL A 179 7.50 16.15 -2.08
C VAL A 179 6.27 16.25 -1.19
N LEU A 180 6.32 15.62 -0.01
CA LEU A 180 5.20 15.60 0.94
C LEU A 180 4.91 17.00 1.49
N ALA A 181 5.93 17.81 1.75
CA ALA A 181 5.80 19.17 2.29
C ALA A 181 5.19 20.15 1.29
N ASN A 182 5.33 19.86 -0.01
CA ASN A 182 4.87 20.72 -1.10
C ASN A 182 3.63 20.19 -1.82
N LEU A 183 2.92 19.20 -1.23
CA LEU A 183 1.66 18.73 -1.79
C LEU A 183 0.66 19.89 -1.82
N GLU A 184 0.12 20.20 -3.00
CA GLU A 184 -0.89 21.25 -3.12
C GLU A 184 -2.27 20.78 -2.66
N GLU A 185 -2.44 19.48 -2.45
CA GLU A 185 -3.61 18.83 -1.86
C GLU A 185 -3.12 17.58 -1.10
N GLU A 186 -3.40 17.52 0.20
CA GLU A 186 -3.07 16.36 1.02
C GLU A 186 -4.02 15.19 0.74
N PRO A 187 -3.56 13.92 0.84
CA PRO A 187 -4.46 12.78 0.73
C PRO A 187 -5.42 12.74 1.93
N ASN A 188 -6.52 11.98 1.84
CA ASN A 188 -7.36 11.79 3.03
C ASN A 188 -6.63 11.05 4.14
N GLN A 189 -5.81 10.06 3.76
CA GLN A 189 -5.01 9.29 4.70
C GLN A 189 -3.62 8.99 4.10
N ILE A 190 -2.57 9.23 4.87
CA ILE A 190 -1.18 8.94 4.52
C ILE A 190 -0.66 7.75 5.33
N TYR A 191 -0.04 6.82 4.64
CA TYR A 191 0.59 5.63 5.22
C TYR A 191 2.09 5.71 5.05
N ILE A 192 2.82 5.63 6.16
CA ILE A 192 4.26 5.34 6.13
C ILE A 192 4.47 3.84 6.33
N SER A 193 5.02 3.18 5.32
CA SER A 193 5.40 1.76 5.40
C SER A 193 6.71 1.62 6.16
N LEU A 194 6.72 0.84 7.24
CA LEU A 194 7.89 0.64 8.08
C LEU A 194 8.18 -0.85 8.23
N GLU A 195 9.40 -1.25 7.90
CA GLU A 195 9.88 -2.63 8.10
C GLU A 195 11.18 -2.67 8.91
N SER A 196 11.86 -1.53 9.00
CA SER A 196 13.14 -1.34 9.67
C SER A 196 13.01 -0.22 10.70
N TRP A 197 13.81 -0.32 11.76
CA TRP A 197 13.66 0.48 12.98
C TRP A 197 14.90 1.31 13.32
N ASP A 198 15.97 1.15 12.55
CA ASP A 198 17.20 1.94 12.59
C ASP A 198 17.88 1.94 11.20
N LYS A 199 18.99 2.69 11.08
CA LYS A 199 19.72 2.84 9.82
C LYS A 199 20.32 1.53 9.31
N GLU A 200 20.82 0.68 10.22
CA GLU A 200 21.46 -0.59 9.86
C GLU A 200 20.43 -1.58 9.29
N SER A 201 19.33 -1.79 10.02
CA SER A 201 18.22 -2.61 9.59
C SER A 201 17.62 -2.11 8.26
N TYR A 202 17.53 -0.79 8.06
CA TYR A 202 17.06 -0.17 6.83
C TYR A 202 17.96 -0.47 5.63
N ASN A 203 19.27 -0.26 5.79
CA ASN A 203 20.24 -0.52 4.73
C ASN A 203 20.21 -2.00 4.29
N TYR A 204 20.08 -2.91 5.25
CA TYR A 204 19.98 -4.34 4.97
C TYR A 204 18.67 -4.71 4.26
N PHE A 205 17.52 -4.28 4.79
CA PHE A 205 16.22 -4.83 4.40
C PHE A 205 15.51 -4.01 3.34
N ASN A 206 15.53 -2.68 3.44
CA ASN A 206 14.92 -1.80 2.43
C ASN A 206 15.85 -1.58 1.23
N ARG A 207 17.16 -1.75 1.40
CA ARG A 207 18.18 -1.60 0.33
C ARG A 207 17.97 -0.31 -0.45
N PRO A 208 18.21 0.86 0.19
CA PRO A 208 17.96 2.14 -0.44
C PRO A 208 18.81 2.30 -1.70
N LEU A 209 18.20 2.86 -2.74
CA LEU A 209 18.84 3.14 -4.03
C LEU A 209 19.41 4.56 -4.09
N VAL A 210 19.20 5.36 -3.03
CA VAL A 210 19.68 6.73 -2.90
C VAL A 210 20.31 6.93 -1.52
N PRO A 211 21.34 7.80 -1.40
CA PRO A 211 21.96 8.09 -0.12
C PRO A 211 20.97 8.80 0.82
N ARG A 212 21.26 8.75 2.12
CA ARG A 212 20.49 9.43 3.18
C ARG A 212 18.99 9.08 3.27
N ALA A 213 18.54 8.02 2.60
CA ALA A 213 17.11 7.69 2.55
C ALA A 213 16.51 7.35 3.93
N TRP A 214 17.33 6.86 4.88
CA TRP A 214 16.90 6.67 6.27
C TRP A 214 16.66 8.01 6.96
N GLU A 215 17.62 8.93 6.88
CA GLU A 215 17.51 10.26 7.47
C GLU A 215 16.33 11.04 6.89
N LEU A 216 16.12 10.98 5.58
CA LEU A 216 14.96 11.59 4.92
C LEU A 216 13.62 10.98 5.36
N THR A 217 13.61 9.69 5.72
CA THR A 217 12.44 9.08 6.36
C THR A 217 12.17 9.73 7.70
N LEU A 218 13.19 9.92 8.53
CA LEU A 218 13.03 10.55 9.85
C LEU A 218 12.50 11.98 9.72
N GLU A 219 13.02 12.77 8.77
CA GLU A 219 12.49 14.10 8.43
C GLU A 219 11.01 14.02 8.04
N THR A 220 10.61 13.01 7.25
CA THR A 220 9.19 12.75 6.95
C THR A 220 8.38 12.43 8.19
N LEU A 221 8.90 11.61 9.12
CA LEU A 221 8.17 11.29 10.36
C LEU A 221 7.94 12.54 11.22
N GLU A 222 8.95 13.41 11.33
CA GLU A 222 8.90 14.64 12.13
C GLU A 222 7.84 15.63 11.63
N MET A 223 7.57 15.67 10.32
CA MET A 223 6.55 16.55 9.74
C MET A 223 5.12 15.99 9.79
N LEU A 224 4.92 14.69 10.02
CA LEU A 224 3.58 14.08 10.01
C LEU A 224 2.56 14.76 10.93
N PRO A 225 2.90 15.20 12.17
CA PRO A 225 1.95 15.88 13.03
C PRO A 225 1.40 17.21 12.47
N SER A 226 2.00 17.75 11.41
CA SER A 226 1.53 18.98 10.73
C SER A 226 0.50 18.73 9.62
N PHE A 227 0.31 17.47 9.21
CA PHE A 227 -0.68 17.12 8.18
C PHE A 227 -2.10 17.18 8.73
N SER A 228 -3.03 17.59 7.87
CA SER A 228 -4.47 17.44 8.09
C SER A 228 -4.99 16.03 7.76
N SER A 229 -4.24 15.28 6.93
CA SER A 229 -4.48 13.87 6.67
C SER A 229 -4.50 13.04 7.95
N THR A 230 -5.33 11.99 7.99
CA THR A 230 -5.09 10.91 8.96
C THR A 230 -3.76 10.25 8.65
N THR A 231 -2.94 10.04 9.68
CA THR A 231 -1.60 9.45 9.56
C THR A 231 -1.60 8.00 10.06
N VAL A 232 -0.95 7.11 9.30
CA VAL A 232 -0.88 5.68 9.64
C VAL A 232 0.56 5.19 9.52
N TYR A 233 1.06 4.55 10.56
CA TYR A 233 2.24 3.70 10.45
C TYR A 233 1.81 2.30 10.13
N ARG A 234 2.21 1.79 8.96
CA ARG A 234 2.02 0.38 8.64
C ARG A 234 3.32 -0.37 8.84
N ILE A 235 3.42 -1.04 9.97
CA ILE A 235 4.58 -1.84 10.35
C ILE A 235 4.38 -3.27 9.81
N THR A 236 5.15 -3.63 8.78
CA THR A 236 5.07 -4.97 8.18
C THR A 236 6.00 -5.93 8.92
N ILE A 237 5.41 -6.87 9.65
CA ILE A 237 6.11 -7.86 10.47
C ILE A 237 6.57 -9.04 9.62
N VAL A 238 7.87 -9.30 9.67
CA VAL A 238 8.58 -10.36 8.97
C VAL A 238 9.22 -11.23 10.03
N LYS A 239 8.74 -12.48 10.14
CA LYS A 239 9.16 -13.40 11.19
C LYS A 239 10.66 -13.70 11.11
N GLY A 240 11.33 -13.61 12.25
CA GLY A 240 12.78 -13.79 12.39
C GLY A 240 13.60 -12.59 11.92
N TYR A 241 12.99 -11.45 11.64
CA TYR A 241 13.70 -10.22 11.26
C TYR A 241 13.34 -9.05 12.18
N ASN A 242 12.07 -8.65 12.23
CA ASN A 242 11.62 -7.44 12.95
C ASN A 242 10.56 -7.71 14.03
N ASP A 243 10.46 -8.96 14.48
CA ASP A 243 9.57 -9.45 15.54
C ASP A 243 10.28 -9.59 16.91
N ASN A 244 11.53 -9.13 17.03
CA ASN A 244 12.33 -9.18 18.25
C ASN A 244 12.28 -7.87 19.06
N GLU A 245 12.67 -7.92 20.33
CA GLU A 245 12.56 -6.79 21.27
C GLU A 245 13.33 -5.53 20.84
N THR A 246 14.52 -5.67 20.25
CA THR A 246 15.31 -4.55 19.74
C THR A 246 14.54 -3.81 18.64
N ALA A 247 13.93 -4.55 17.73
CA ALA A 247 13.11 -3.99 16.67
C ALA A 247 11.89 -3.25 17.22
N LEU A 248 11.17 -3.84 18.19
CA LEU A 248 9.99 -3.22 18.79
C LEU A 248 10.31 -1.92 19.53
N LYS A 249 11.44 -1.87 20.27
CA LYS A 249 11.92 -0.63 20.90
C LYS A 249 12.29 0.43 19.86
N GLY A 250 12.85 0.02 18.72
CA GLY A 250 13.14 0.93 17.61
C GLY A 250 11.88 1.48 16.96
N PHE A 251 10.87 0.63 16.67
CA PHE A 251 9.58 1.09 16.17
C PHE A 251 8.88 2.03 17.15
N ALA A 252 8.95 1.76 18.46
CA ALA A 252 8.39 2.65 19.47
C ALA A 252 9.00 4.06 19.40
N ARG A 253 10.33 4.17 19.24
CA ARG A 253 10.98 5.48 19.01
C ARG A 253 10.49 6.18 17.75
N LEU A 254 10.27 5.45 16.64
CA LEU A 254 9.71 6.03 15.42
C LEU A 254 8.28 6.55 15.63
N VAL A 255 7.48 5.81 16.42
CA VAL A 255 6.11 6.20 16.81
C VAL A 255 6.14 7.47 17.65
N ASP A 256 7.09 7.62 18.56
CA ASP A 256 7.24 8.84 19.37
C ASP A 256 7.59 10.07 18.53
N ILE A 257 8.34 9.90 17.43
CA ILE A 257 8.69 10.99 16.51
C ILE A 257 7.43 11.52 15.80
N GLY A 258 6.76 10.67 15.02
CA GLY A 258 5.68 11.13 14.14
C GLY A 258 4.27 11.03 14.71
N ARG A 259 4.09 10.37 15.87
CA ARG A 259 2.83 10.28 16.63
C ARG A 259 1.60 10.03 15.74
N PRO A 260 1.59 8.92 14.97
CA PRO A 260 0.53 8.66 13.99
C PRO A 260 -0.82 8.42 14.65
N ASP A 261 -1.92 8.71 13.97
CA ASP A 261 -3.28 8.40 14.47
C ASP A 261 -3.50 6.89 14.65
N TYR A 262 -2.89 6.10 13.76
CA TYR A 262 -3.03 4.65 13.71
C TYR A 262 -1.69 3.94 13.52
N ILE A 263 -1.57 2.77 14.13
CA ILE A 263 -0.49 1.81 13.86
C ILE A 263 -1.13 0.51 13.38
N GLU A 264 -0.90 0.16 12.11
CA GLU A 264 -1.23 -1.14 11.54
C GLU A 264 -0.02 -2.08 11.71
N VAL A 265 -0.12 -3.05 12.61
CA VAL A 265 0.86 -4.14 12.75
C VAL A 265 0.40 -5.29 11.87
N LYS A 266 1.07 -5.53 10.75
CA LYS A 266 0.59 -6.40 9.68
C LYS A 266 1.60 -7.46 9.28
N ALA A 267 1.18 -8.71 9.06
CA ALA A 267 2.06 -9.74 8.54
C ALA A 267 2.60 -9.40 7.13
N TYR A 268 3.88 -9.69 6.92
CA TYR A 268 4.40 -9.98 5.58
C TYR A 268 3.69 -11.19 4.97
N MET A 269 3.36 -11.12 3.68
CA MET A 269 2.77 -12.24 2.94
C MET A 269 3.72 -12.71 1.83
N TYR A 270 3.89 -14.02 1.71
CA TYR A 270 4.84 -14.69 0.80
C TYR A 270 4.32 -14.76 -0.64
N VAL A 271 4.33 -13.63 -1.37
CA VAL A 271 3.80 -13.55 -2.74
C VAL A 271 4.65 -12.71 -3.70
N GLY A 272 4.43 -12.85 -5.00
CA GLY A 272 5.16 -12.11 -6.03
C GLY A 272 6.66 -12.38 -6.01
N ALA A 273 7.46 -11.37 -6.38
CA ALA A 273 8.92 -11.50 -6.48
C ALA A 273 9.64 -11.55 -5.11
N SER A 274 8.96 -11.29 -3.99
CA SER A 274 9.57 -11.48 -2.66
C SER A 274 9.81 -12.96 -2.36
N ARG A 275 9.13 -13.87 -3.08
CA ARG A 275 9.30 -15.32 -2.94
C ARG A 275 10.71 -15.82 -3.29
N GLY A 276 11.44 -15.07 -4.11
CA GLY A 276 12.84 -15.33 -4.43
C GLY A 276 13.84 -14.66 -3.46
N ARG A 277 13.36 -13.90 -2.47
CA ARG A 277 14.17 -13.11 -1.54
C ARG A 277 13.99 -13.51 -0.07
N LEU A 278 12.77 -13.90 0.29
CA LEU A 278 12.38 -14.36 1.61
C LEU A 278 11.88 -15.79 1.52
N ARG A 279 11.59 -16.42 2.67
CA ARG A 279 11.04 -17.77 2.78
C ARG A 279 9.59 -17.72 3.23
N LEU A 280 8.86 -18.81 3.02
CA LEU A 280 7.50 -18.97 3.53
C LEU A 280 7.46 -18.82 5.07
N ASP A 281 8.47 -19.35 5.77
CA ASP A 281 8.59 -19.25 7.23
C ASP A 281 8.74 -17.81 7.74
N ASN A 282 9.09 -16.85 6.88
CA ASN A 282 9.12 -15.44 7.26
C ASN A 282 7.71 -14.80 7.32
N MET A 283 6.66 -15.49 6.86
CA MET A 283 5.27 -15.03 6.93
C MET A 283 4.64 -15.42 8.27
N PRO A 284 4.47 -14.47 9.22
CA PRO A 284 3.93 -14.79 10.54
C PRO A 284 2.45 -15.18 10.45
N ARG A 285 2.02 -16.05 11.36
CA ARG A 285 0.62 -16.34 11.64
C ARG A 285 -0.03 -15.15 12.37
N HIS A 286 -1.36 -15.08 12.34
CA HIS A 286 -2.09 -13.97 12.97
C HIS A 286 -1.80 -13.84 14.47
N TRP A 287 -1.70 -14.94 15.20
CA TRP A 287 -1.40 -14.92 16.64
C TRP A 287 0.00 -14.34 16.93
N GLU A 288 1.00 -14.60 16.07
CA GLU A 288 2.35 -14.02 16.19
C GLU A 288 2.30 -12.49 15.98
N VAL A 289 1.52 -12.03 15.00
CA VAL A 289 1.28 -10.59 14.77
C VAL A 289 0.60 -9.96 16.00
N LYS A 290 -0.35 -10.66 16.63
CA LYS A 290 -1.05 -10.19 17.82
C LYS A 290 -0.13 -10.07 19.04
N GLU A 291 0.80 -10.99 19.22
CA GLU A 291 1.82 -10.90 20.26
C GLU A 291 2.75 -9.71 20.06
N VAL A 292 3.20 -9.48 18.81
CA VAL A 292 4.01 -8.30 18.47
C VAL A 292 3.22 -7.01 18.71
N ALA A 293 1.96 -6.97 18.29
CA ALA A 293 1.08 -5.83 18.50
C ALA A 293 0.87 -5.52 19.99
N LYS A 294 0.74 -6.54 20.84
CA LYS A 294 0.61 -6.37 22.29
C LYS A 294 1.86 -5.71 22.89
N LYS A 295 3.04 -6.23 22.55
CA LYS A 295 4.32 -5.65 23.03
C LYS A 295 4.51 -4.22 22.54
N LEU A 296 4.17 -3.95 21.27
CA LEU A 296 4.26 -2.58 20.73
C LEU A 296 3.24 -1.64 21.39
N SER A 297 2.05 -2.13 21.70
CA SER A 297 1.03 -1.39 22.45
C SER A 297 1.54 -0.96 23.83
N GLU A 298 2.18 -1.87 24.57
CA GLU A 298 2.81 -1.59 25.86
C GLU A 298 3.94 -0.55 25.75
N LEU A 299 4.79 -0.66 24.71
CA LEU A 299 5.93 0.25 24.50
C LEU A 299 5.52 1.66 24.06
N THR A 300 4.42 1.80 23.33
CA THR A 300 4.01 3.08 22.71
C THR A 300 2.84 3.76 23.43
N GLY A 301 2.12 3.01 24.27
CA GLY A 301 0.87 3.46 24.90
C GLY A 301 -0.29 3.59 23.89
N TYR A 302 -0.19 3.04 22.69
CA TYR A 302 -1.31 2.95 21.74
C TYR A 302 -2.09 1.66 22.02
N PRO A 303 -3.33 1.71 22.53
CA PRO A 303 -4.10 0.50 22.81
C PRO A 303 -4.50 -0.21 21.51
N ILE A 304 -4.63 -1.53 21.58
CA ILE A 304 -5.22 -2.34 20.50
C ILE A 304 -6.72 -2.03 20.45
N VAL A 305 -7.22 -1.60 19.28
CA VAL A 305 -8.62 -1.20 19.09
C VAL A 305 -9.39 -2.14 18.16
N SER A 306 -8.70 -2.87 17.28
CA SER A 306 -9.32 -3.81 16.34
C SER A 306 -8.28 -4.78 15.77
N GLU A 307 -8.73 -5.86 15.15
CA GLU A 307 -7.89 -6.77 14.38
C GLU A 307 -8.65 -7.34 13.16
N SER A 308 -7.92 -7.95 12.24
CA SER A 308 -8.47 -8.70 11.10
C SER A 308 -7.58 -9.91 10.81
N MET A 309 -7.99 -11.08 11.29
CA MET A 309 -7.32 -12.37 11.09
C MET A 309 -7.17 -12.76 9.60
N PRO A 310 -8.16 -12.59 8.71
CA PRO A 310 -8.02 -12.93 7.28
C PRO A 310 -6.92 -12.13 6.56
N SER A 311 -6.55 -10.96 7.09
CA SER A 311 -5.47 -10.10 6.57
C SER A 311 -4.23 -10.08 7.49
N ARG A 312 -4.23 -10.88 8.56
CA ARG A 312 -3.18 -10.97 9.58
C ARG A 312 -2.69 -9.59 10.05
N VAL A 313 -3.62 -8.75 10.48
CA VAL A 313 -3.34 -7.36 10.89
C VAL A 313 -4.03 -7.02 12.20
N VAL A 314 -3.34 -6.24 13.04
CA VAL A 314 -3.86 -5.67 14.28
C VAL A 314 -3.74 -4.15 14.20
N LEU A 315 -4.77 -3.44 14.65
CA LEU A 315 -4.84 -1.98 14.69
C LEU A 315 -4.64 -1.48 16.11
N LEU A 316 -3.73 -0.53 16.28
CA LEU A 316 -3.56 0.23 17.50
C LEU A 316 -3.91 1.70 17.23
N SER A 317 -4.59 2.36 18.17
CA SER A 317 -4.93 3.78 18.06
C SER A 317 -5.24 4.36 19.43
N LYS A 318 -4.96 5.65 19.63
CA LYS A 318 -5.42 6.41 20.80
C LYS A 318 -6.80 7.04 20.60
N LEU A 319 -7.36 6.96 19.40
CA LEU A 319 -8.68 7.50 19.10
C LEU A 319 -9.79 6.64 19.69
N GLU A 320 -10.83 7.27 20.23
CA GLU A 320 -11.98 6.57 20.81
C GLU A 320 -12.86 5.89 19.74
N LYS A 321 -12.85 6.44 18.52
CA LYS A 321 -13.66 5.98 17.38
C LYS A 321 -12.87 6.10 16.08
N PRO A 322 -13.14 5.24 15.08
CA PRO A 322 -12.48 5.34 13.79
C PRO A 322 -12.85 6.62 13.05
N VAL A 323 -11.85 7.22 12.42
CA VAL A 323 -12.06 8.15 11.29
C VAL A 323 -12.55 7.31 10.11
N ARG A 324 -13.78 7.57 9.66
CA ARG A 324 -14.40 6.82 8.56
C ARG A 324 -14.43 7.65 7.28
N TYR A 325 -13.96 7.04 6.19
CA TYR A 325 -13.97 7.64 4.85
C TYR A 325 -15.02 7.02 3.92
N GLY A 326 -15.72 5.99 4.39
CA GLY A 326 -16.77 5.30 3.65
C GLY A 326 -17.78 4.62 4.56
N ASN A 327 -18.70 3.88 3.96
CA ASN A 327 -19.86 3.29 4.62
C ASN A 327 -19.87 1.76 4.58
N ALA A 328 -18.70 1.12 4.60
CA ALA A 328 -18.64 -0.33 4.72
C ALA A 328 -19.46 -0.80 5.94
N PRO A 329 -20.26 -1.88 5.82
CA PRO A 329 -21.17 -2.34 6.87
C PRO A 329 -20.44 -3.13 7.98
N VAL A 330 -19.24 -2.67 8.36
CA VAL A 330 -18.36 -3.24 9.38
C VAL A 330 -17.62 -2.12 10.12
N ASP A 331 -17.24 -2.40 11.36
CA ASP A 331 -16.54 -1.49 12.29
C ASP A 331 -15.56 -2.26 13.18
N TRP A 332 -14.84 -1.56 14.07
CA TRP A 332 -13.82 -2.16 14.95
C TRP A 332 -14.31 -3.36 15.77
N ASN A 333 -15.59 -3.40 16.12
CA ASN A 333 -16.18 -4.45 16.95
C ASN A 333 -16.77 -5.60 16.15
N SER A 334 -16.88 -5.45 14.83
CA SER A 334 -17.43 -6.47 13.96
C SER A 334 -16.57 -7.74 14.00
N PRO A 335 -17.14 -8.94 14.19
CA PRO A 335 -16.37 -10.17 14.18
C PRO A 335 -15.84 -10.46 12.78
N ASP A 336 -14.68 -11.12 12.70
CA ASP A 336 -14.20 -11.60 11.41
C ASP A 336 -15.04 -12.80 10.96
N ILE A 337 -15.38 -12.83 9.67
CA ILE A 337 -16.06 -13.97 9.06
C ILE A 337 -15.03 -15.09 8.87
N SER A 338 -15.31 -16.26 9.45
CA SER A 338 -14.47 -17.46 9.26
C SER A 338 -14.58 -17.92 7.81
N ALA A 339 -13.57 -17.57 7.02
CA ALA A 339 -13.44 -17.88 5.60
C ALA A 339 -11.96 -17.81 5.21
N PRO A 340 -11.54 -18.44 4.10
CA PRO A 340 -10.17 -18.38 3.67
C PRO A 340 -9.67 -16.93 3.53
N GLY A 341 -8.53 -16.65 4.15
CA GLY A 341 -7.82 -15.39 4.01
C GLY A 341 -7.27 -15.16 2.60
N GLU A 342 -6.86 -13.92 2.33
CA GLU A 342 -6.37 -13.46 1.01
C GLU A 342 -5.18 -14.29 0.45
N TYR A 343 -4.52 -15.08 1.29
CA TYR A 343 -3.29 -15.79 0.98
C TYR A 343 -3.27 -17.26 1.45
N GLU A 344 -4.41 -17.82 1.83
CA GLU A 344 -4.45 -19.22 2.31
C GLU A 344 -4.08 -20.23 1.22
N ASP A 345 -4.40 -19.96 -0.05
CA ASP A 345 -4.00 -20.81 -1.18
C ASP A 345 -2.49 -20.70 -1.54
N THR A 346 -1.74 -19.86 -0.85
CA THR A 346 -0.31 -19.62 -1.11
C THR A 346 0.63 -20.17 -0.04
N ALA A 347 0.08 -20.78 1.01
CA ALA A 347 0.80 -21.36 2.14
C ALA A 347 1.01 -22.86 1.98
#